data_AF-A0AAP0B1Z4-F1
#
_entry.id   AF-A0AAP0B1Z4-F1
#
_cell.length_a   1.000
_cell.length_b   1.000
_cell.length_c   1.000
_cell.angle_alpha   90.00
_cell.angle_beta   90.00
_cell.angle_gamma   90.00
#
_symmetry.space_group_name_H-M   'P 1'
#
loop_
_entity.id
_entity.type
_entity.pdbx_description
1 polymer ?
#
loop_
_entity_poly.entity_id
_entity_poly.type
_entity_poly.pdbx_seq_one_letter_code
_entity_poly.pdbx_strand_id
1 'polypeptide(L)'
;MHNDCYYLSQEIAGLSFQYRADFPSCLKKFIVFVDIAPTFYQMAENIIQKQIQLVVNDLKEAIDGADGFQNTHQPQQFELATFSINQVVDILEKVRVIWEPVMAASTYKRSMCILLDAFFSRVTKDLLLLDDMAAEETLQLQRLIHMALENLSPLFQSISTEVDEKDKLTKENPLSFLDELIPSLRKLRRLADLFDMPLKSITTIWESGELVQRGFTSSEVENFIKAVFTDSPLRKECLWRIQSTKS
;
A
#
# COMPACT_ATOMS: atom_id res chain seq x y z
N MET A 1 -24.54 2.52 -5.92
CA MET A 1 -24.14 3.17 -7.19
C MET A 1 -23.03 2.44 -7.93
N HIS A 2 -21.81 2.23 -7.39
CA HIS A 2 -20.77 1.44 -8.08
C HIS A 2 -21.26 0.04 -8.48
N ASN A 3 -21.78 -0.73 -7.50
CA ASN A 3 -22.22 -2.11 -7.73
C ASN A 3 -23.38 -2.17 -8.71
N ASP A 4 -24.30 -1.20 -8.64
CA ASP A 4 -25.45 -1.12 -9.54
C ASP A 4 -25.00 -0.84 -10.98
N CYS A 5 -24.08 0.11 -11.19
CA CYS A 5 -23.52 0.40 -12.50
C CYS A 5 -22.71 -0.79 -13.05
N TYR A 6 -21.95 -1.49 -12.21
CA TYR A 6 -21.21 -2.68 -12.63
C TYR A 6 -22.15 -3.83 -13.01
N TYR A 7 -23.18 -4.09 -12.19
CA TYR A 7 -24.21 -5.10 -12.45
C TYR A 7 -24.96 -4.80 -13.76
N LEU A 8 -25.42 -3.56 -13.94
CA LEU A 8 -26.09 -3.13 -15.17
C LEU A 8 -25.19 -3.29 -16.40
N SER A 9 -23.89 -3.02 -16.29
CA SER A 9 -22.94 -3.28 -17.38
C SER A 9 -22.89 -4.76 -17.75
N GLN A 10 -22.84 -5.66 -16.77
CA GLN A 10 -22.78 -7.11 -17.01
C GLN A 10 -24.08 -7.64 -17.63
N GLU A 11 -25.23 -7.22 -17.11
CA GLU A 11 -26.55 -7.59 -17.64
C GLU A 11 -26.76 -7.08 -19.06
N ILE A 12 -26.41 -5.81 -19.33
CA ILE A 12 -26.53 -5.23 -20.67
C ILE A 12 -25.60 -5.95 -21.67
N ALA A 13 -24.40 -6.32 -21.25
CA ALA A 13 -23.49 -7.13 -22.07
C ALA A 13 -24.06 -8.52 -22.36
N GLY A 14 -24.62 -9.21 -21.34
CA GLY A 14 -25.27 -10.52 -21.50
C GLY A 14 -26.49 -10.47 -22.42
N LEU A 15 -27.38 -9.50 -22.24
CA LEU A 15 -28.56 -9.29 -23.08
C LEU A 15 -28.18 -8.98 -24.54
N SER A 16 -27.10 -8.21 -24.74
CA SER A 16 -26.58 -7.89 -26.08
C SER A 16 -26.11 -9.13 -26.84
N PHE A 17 -25.68 -10.18 -26.11
CA PHE A 17 -25.25 -11.45 -26.67
C PHE A 17 -26.45 -12.38 -26.90
N GLN A 18 -27.35 -12.49 -25.93
CA GLN A 18 -28.48 -13.42 -25.95
C GLN A 18 -29.52 -13.09 -27.02
N TYR A 19 -29.90 -11.82 -27.17
CA TYR A 19 -30.98 -11.42 -28.07
C TYR A 19 -30.51 -10.92 -29.43
N ARG A 20 -29.19 -10.94 -29.69
CA ARG A 20 -28.59 -10.42 -30.93
C ARG A 20 -29.17 -11.07 -32.18
N ALA A 21 -29.46 -12.37 -32.12
CA ALA A 21 -29.95 -13.15 -33.24
C ALA A 21 -31.39 -12.75 -33.64
N ASP A 22 -32.23 -12.42 -32.65
CA ASP A 22 -33.66 -12.16 -32.81
C ASP A 22 -33.99 -10.75 -33.32
N PHE A 23 -33.01 -9.84 -33.32
CA PHE A 23 -33.23 -8.49 -33.82
C PHE A 23 -33.40 -8.43 -35.35
N PRO A 24 -34.33 -7.60 -35.85
CA PRO A 24 -34.44 -7.30 -37.28
C PRO A 24 -33.13 -6.77 -37.86
N SER A 25 -32.79 -7.15 -39.09
CA SER A 25 -31.51 -6.83 -39.75
C SER A 25 -31.22 -5.34 -39.88
N CYS A 26 -32.25 -4.48 -39.93
CA CYS A 26 -32.12 -3.02 -39.87
C CYS A 26 -31.73 -2.53 -38.48
N LEU A 27 -32.29 -3.10 -37.41
CA LEU A 27 -32.03 -2.72 -36.01
C LEU A 27 -30.74 -3.31 -35.45
N LYS A 28 -30.21 -4.40 -36.02
CA LYS A 28 -28.87 -4.94 -35.68
C LYS A 28 -27.73 -3.92 -35.85
N LYS A 29 -27.92 -2.87 -36.66
CA LYS A 29 -26.96 -1.75 -36.84
C LYS A 29 -27.17 -0.58 -35.85
N PHE A 30 -28.33 -0.48 -35.21
CA PHE A 30 -28.72 0.65 -34.35
C PHE A 30 -28.90 0.27 -32.87
N ILE A 31 -29.28 -0.97 -32.58
CA ILE A 31 -29.37 -1.50 -31.21
C ILE A 31 -27.98 -2.02 -30.84
N VAL A 32 -27.19 -1.10 -30.29
CA VAL A 32 -25.84 -1.37 -29.79
C VAL A 32 -25.90 -1.25 -28.26
N PHE A 33 -26.50 -2.24 -27.59
CA PHE A 33 -26.34 -2.41 -26.13
C PHE A 33 -24.84 -2.47 -25.73
N VAL A 34 -23.98 -2.82 -26.70
CA VAL A 34 -22.52 -2.79 -26.61
C VAL A 34 -21.94 -1.40 -26.34
N ASP A 35 -22.63 -0.29 -26.64
CA ASP A 35 -22.12 1.07 -26.36
C ASP A 35 -22.49 1.55 -24.94
N ILE A 36 -23.52 0.95 -24.35
CA ILE A 36 -24.08 1.36 -23.06
C ILE A 36 -23.37 0.64 -21.90
N ALA A 37 -23.05 -0.65 -22.06
CA ALA A 37 -22.30 -1.41 -21.05
C ALA A 37 -20.93 -0.77 -20.70
N PRO A 38 -20.08 -0.38 -21.68
CA PRO A 38 -18.84 0.34 -21.40
C PRO A 38 -19.06 1.66 -20.66
N THR A 39 -20.16 2.37 -20.94
CA THR A 39 -20.50 3.63 -20.27
C THR A 39 -20.84 3.39 -18.79
N PHE A 40 -21.66 2.38 -18.48
CA PHE A 40 -21.95 2.02 -17.09
C PHE A 40 -20.74 1.45 -16.36
N TYR A 41 -19.89 0.68 -17.03
CA TYR A 41 -18.62 0.21 -16.48
C TYR A 41 -17.69 1.38 -16.14
N GLN A 42 -17.50 2.34 -17.06
CA GLN A 42 -16.72 3.55 -16.81
C GLN A 42 -17.32 4.37 -15.66
N MET A 43 -18.65 4.45 -15.56
CA MET A 43 -19.32 5.12 -14.46
C MET A 43 -19.04 4.41 -13.13
N ALA A 44 -19.08 3.08 -13.10
CA ALA A 44 -18.69 2.30 -11.92
C ALA A 44 -17.23 2.59 -11.53
N GLU A 45 -16.28 2.45 -12.46
CA GLU A 45 -14.85 2.73 -12.21
C GLU A 45 -14.62 4.17 -11.71
N ASN A 46 -15.29 5.16 -12.29
CA ASN A 46 -15.20 6.55 -11.84
C ASN A 46 -15.74 6.74 -10.41
N ILE A 47 -16.84 6.07 -10.06
CA ILE A 47 -17.42 6.15 -8.71
C ILE A 47 -16.46 5.53 -7.70
N ILE A 48 -15.93 4.33 -7.97
CA ILE A 48 -15.03 3.67 -7.03
C ILE A 48 -13.70 4.40 -6.89
N GLN A 49 -13.14 4.94 -7.98
CA GLN A 49 -11.94 5.78 -7.90
C GLN A 49 -12.15 7.02 -7.04
N LYS A 50 -13.31 7.68 -7.16
CA LYS A 50 -13.66 8.82 -6.29
C LYS A 50 -13.77 8.40 -4.83
N GLN A 51 -14.40 7.26 -4.54
CA GLN A 51 -14.52 6.74 -3.17
C GLN A 51 -13.15 6.39 -2.59
N ILE A 52 -12.28 5.71 -3.36
CA ILE A 52 -10.90 5.45 -2.97
C ILE A 52 -10.17 6.77 -2.68
N GLN A 53 -10.31 7.78 -3.53
CA GLN A 53 -9.62 9.06 -3.33
C GLN A 53 -10.08 9.79 -2.07
N LEU A 54 -11.38 9.72 -1.72
CA LEU A 54 -11.89 10.27 -0.47
C LEU A 54 -11.24 9.57 0.73
N VAL A 55 -11.25 8.24 0.75
CA VAL A 55 -10.60 7.48 1.83
C VAL A 55 -9.10 7.77 1.88
N VAL A 56 -8.40 7.86 0.75
CA VAL A 56 -6.97 8.22 0.70
C VAL A 56 -6.73 9.60 1.32
N ASN A 57 -7.64 10.56 1.15
CA ASN A 57 -7.52 11.87 1.79
C ASN A 57 -7.73 11.77 3.30
N ASP A 58 -8.74 11.02 3.75
CA ASP A 58 -8.98 10.78 5.18
C ASP A 58 -7.78 10.09 5.85
N LEU A 59 -7.16 9.12 5.15
CA LEU A 59 -5.94 8.45 5.61
C LEU A 59 -4.77 9.44 5.73
N LYS A 60 -4.60 10.35 4.76
CA LYS A 60 -3.54 11.37 4.83
C LYS A 60 -3.77 12.33 6.00
N GLU A 61 -4.99 12.81 6.19
CA GLU A 61 -5.35 13.68 7.31
C GLU A 61 -5.08 12.99 8.66
N ALA A 62 -5.42 11.70 8.78
CA ALA A 62 -5.11 10.93 9.98
C ALA A 62 -3.59 10.79 10.20
N ILE A 63 -2.80 10.57 9.15
CA ILE A 63 -1.33 10.48 9.24
C ILE A 63 -0.70 11.83 9.60
N ASP A 64 -1.23 12.93 9.09
CA ASP A 64 -0.71 14.28 9.38
C ASP A 64 -0.78 14.60 10.89
N GLY A 65 -1.66 13.93 11.66
CA GLY A 65 -1.68 13.97 13.12
C GLY A 65 -0.42 13.44 13.81
N ALA A 66 0.42 12.67 13.11
CA ALA A 66 1.69 12.17 13.62
C ALA A 66 2.83 13.19 13.50
N ASP A 67 2.56 14.36 12.90
CA ASP A 67 3.52 15.44 12.68
C ASP A 67 4.83 14.95 12.02
N GLY A 68 4.69 14.07 11.02
CA GLY A 68 5.82 13.50 10.29
C GLY A 68 6.61 12.42 11.04
N PHE A 69 6.11 11.90 12.17
CA PHE A 69 6.76 10.88 13.00
C PHE A 69 8.11 11.33 13.59
N GLN A 70 8.31 12.64 13.76
CA GLN A 70 9.54 13.19 14.31
C GLN A 70 9.57 13.13 15.85
N ASN A 71 10.77 13.05 16.40
CA ASN A 71 11.04 13.09 17.84
C ASN A 71 10.29 12.03 18.65
N THR A 72 10.03 10.85 18.09
CA THR A 72 9.25 9.78 18.77
C THR A 72 9.97 9.17 19.97
N HIS A 73 11.21 9.55 20.24
CA HIS A 73 11.86 9.29 21.53
C HIS A 73 11.20 10.06 22.70
N GLN A 74 10.43 11.11 22.40
CA GLN A 74 9.63 11.85 23.37
C GLN A 74 8.25 11.19 23.53
N PRO A 75 7.78 10.93 24.77
CA PRO A 75 6.53 10.21 25.00
C PRO A 75 5.31 10.83 24.32
N GLN A 76 5.19 12.16 24.30
CA GLN A 76 4.04 12.85 23.71
C GLN A 76 3.96 12.64 22.20
N GLN A 77 5.09 12.71 21.51
CA GLN A 77 5.20 12.54 20.06
C GLN A 77 4.98 11.07 19.68
N PHE A 78 5.49 10.15 20.48
CA PHE A 78 5.17 8.73 20.33
C PHE A 78 3.67 8.44 20.47
N GLU A 79 3.00 9.07 21.44
CA GLU A 79 1.56 8.96 21.63
C GLU A 79 0.77 9.54 20.45
N LEU A 80 1.16 10.71 19.91
CA LEU A 80 0.55 11.29 18.72
C LEU A 80 0.71 10.39 17.49
N ALA A 81 1.90 9.84 17.27
CA ALA A 81 2.15 8.89 16.18
C ALA A 81 1.32 7.61 16.34
N THR A 82 1.25 7.07 17.55
CA THR A 82 0.44 5.88 17.89
C THR A 82 -1.05 6.14 17.62
N PHE A 83 -1.57 7.28 18.10
CA PHE A 83 -2.95 7.69 17.89
C PHE A 83 -3.27 7.81 16.39
N SER A 84 -2.37 8.42 15.62
CA SER A 84 -2.52 8.60 14.17
C SER A 84 -2.56 7.26 13.42
N ILE A 85 -1.70 6.31 13.77
CA ILE A 85 -1.74 4.95 13.22
C ILE A 85 -3.07 4.27 13.56
N ASN A 86 -3.54 4.38 14.81
CA ASN A 86 -4.81 3.78 15.21
C ASN A 86 -6.01 4.40 14.47
N GLN A 87 -6.00 5.71 14.23
CA GLN A 87 -7.02 6.36 13.40
C GLN A 87 -7.05 5.82 11.96
N VAL A 88 -5.87 5.59 11.36
CA VAL A 88 -5.78 4.96 10.03
C VAL A 88 -6.38 3.55 10.05
N VAL A 89 -6.04 2.75 11.06
CA VAL A 89 -6.61 1.40 11.25
C VAL A 89 -8.13 1.46 11.36
N ASP A 90 -8.67 2.38 12.16
CA ASP A 90 -10.12 2.57 12.31
C ASP A 90 -10.82 2.99 11.01
N ILE A 91 -10.19 3.86 10.22
CA ILE A 91 -10.70 4.26 8.90
C ILE A 91 -10.75 3.05 7.97
N LEU A 92 -9.66 2.28 7.89
CA LEU A 92 -9.57 1.10 7.04
C LEU A 92 -10.56 0.01 7.46
N GLU A 93 -10.79 -0.19 8.76
CA GLU A 93 -11.77 -1.16 9.26
C GLU A 93 -13.19 -0.72 8.94
N LYS A 94 -13.53 0.58 9.08
CA LYS A 94 -14.82 1.12 8.62
C LYS A 94 -15.04 0.87 7.14
N VAL A 95 -14.02 1.12 6.31
CA VAL A 95 -14.08 0.87 4.87
C VAL A 95 -14.31 -0.61 4.60
N ARG A 96 -13.58 -1.50 5.27
CA ARG A 96 -13.79 -2.95 5.16
C ARG A 96 -15.23 -3.33 5.47
N VAL A 97 -15.76 -2.94 6.63
CA VAL A 97 -17.13 -3.29 7.05
C VAL A 97 -18.18 -2.84 6.04
N ILE A 98 -17.98 -1.68 5.40
CA ILE A 98 -18.92 -1.12 4.43
C ILE A 98 -18.75 -1.77 3.04
N TRP A 99 -17.51 -2.00 2.60
CA TRP A 99 -17.20 -2.38 1.20
C TRP A 99 -17.17 -3.89 0.99
N GLU A 100 -16.64 -4.66 1.93
CA GLU A 100 -16.52 -6.13 1.86
C GLU A 100 -17.86 -6.82 1.53
N PRO A 101 -19.00 -6.52 2.19
CA PRO A 101 -20.26 -7.21 1.92
C PRO A 101 -20.97 -6.79 0.63
N VAL A 102 -20.59 -5.64 0.04
CA VAL A 102 -21.33 -5.07 -1.11
C VAL A 102 -20.55 -5.17 -2.42
N MET A 103 -19.23 -5.17 -2.38
CA MET A 103 -18.39 -5.19 -3.58
C MET A 103 -18.11 -6.62 -4.05
N ALA A 104 -17.85 -6.78 -5.34
CA ALA A 104 -17.25 -8.02 -5.83
C ALA A 104 -15.88 -8.24 -5.17
N ALA A 105 -15.63 -9.46 -4.71
CA ALA A 105 -14.35 -10.01 -4.24
C ALA A 105 -13.09 -9.33 -4.82
N SER A 106 -12.91 -9.43 -6.13
CA SER A 106 -11.75 -8.87 -6.86
C SER A 106 -11.66 -7.34 -6.77
N THR A 107 -12.80 -6.65 -6.79
CA THR A 107 -12.86 -5.20 -6.70
C THR A 107 -12.58 -4.72 -5.27
N TYR A 108 -13.11 -5.41 -4.26
CA TYR A 108 -12.80 -5.15 -2.86
C TYR A 108 -11.29 -5.29 -2.61
N LYS A 109 -10.73 -6.45 -2.97
CA LYS A 109 -9.30 -6.75 -2.87
C LYS A 109 -8.43 -5.68 -3.53
N ARG A 110 -8.70 -5.35 -4.81
CA ARG A 110 -7.96 -4.31 -5.55
C ARG A 110 -8.02 -2.97 -4.83
N SER A 111 -9.20 -2.58 -4.37
CA SER A 111 -9.41 -1.27 -3.73
C SER A 111 -8.70 -1.20 -2.38
N MET A 112 -8.78 -2.24 -1.57
CA MET A 112 -8.07 -2.32 -0.29
C MET A 112 -6.55 -2.30 -0.47
N CYS A 113 -6.02 -2.99 -1.48
CA CYS A 113 -4.59 -2.92 -1.81
C CYS A 113 -4.15 -1.49 -2.16
N ILE A 114 -4.96 -0.72 -2.91
CA ILE A 114 -4.64 0.69 -3.23
C ILE A 114 -4.62 1.54 -1.96
N LEU A 115 -5.59 1.36 -1.06
CA LEU A 115 -5.67 2.11 0.20
C LEU A 115 -4.49 1.82 1.11
N LEU A 116 -4.15 0.54 1.27
CA LEU A 116 -2.99 0.11 2.03
C LEU A 116 -1.68 0.62 1.41
N ASP A 117 -1.55 0.56 0.07
CA ASP A 117 -0.36 1.06 -0.60
C ASP A 117 -0.17 2.57 -0.40
N ALA A 118 -1.27 3.34 -0.43
CA ALA A 118 -1.25 4.77 -0.15
C ALA A 118 -0.80 5.07 1.30
N PHE A 119 -1.32 4.31 2.28
CA PHE A 119 -0.93 4.42 3.68
C PHE A 119 0.56 4.11 3.88
N PHE A 120 1.01 2.93 3.48
CA PHE A 120 2.40 2.51 3.68
C PHE A 120 3.37 3.36 2.87
N SER A 121 3.00 3.79 1.65
CA SER A 121 3.84 4.71 0.88
C SER A 121 4.00 6.05 1.58
N ARG A 122 2.94 6.60 2.19
CA ARG A 122 3.01 7.87 2.93
C ARG A 122 3.88 7.74 4.16
N VAL A 123 3.62 6.74 5.01
CA VAL A 123 4.42 6.48 6.23
C VAL A 123 5.89 6.27 5.88
N THR A 124 6.19 5.41 4.90
CA THR A 124 7.58 5.14 4.49
C THR A 124 8.29 6.41 4.03
N LYS A 125 7.59 7.29 3.29
CA LYS A 125 8.16 8.57 2.83
C LYS A 125 8.46 9.48 4.01
N ASP A 126 7.51 9.65 4.93
CA ASP A 126 7.68 10.55 6.07
C ASP A 126 8.84 10.07 6.96
N LEU A 127 8.95 8.75 7.20
CA LEU A 127 10.07 8.17 7.94
C LEU A 127 11.42 8.34 7.26
N LEU A 128 11.50 8.23 5.93
CA LEU A 128 12.74 8.42 5.16
C LEU A 128 13.15 9.89 5.02
N LEU A 129 12.26 10.84 5.37
CA LEU A 129 12.53 12.27 5.39
C LEU A 129 13.03 12.78 6.76
N LEU A 130 13.05 11.92 7.78
CA LEU A 130 13.60 12.26 9.09
C LEU A 130 15.13 12.42 9.01
N ASP A 131 15.63 13.43 9.72
CA ASP A 131 17.05 13.75 9.86
C ASP A 131 17.46 13.65 11.35
N ASP A 132 18.75 13.40 11.61
CA ASP A 132 19.36 13.40 12.96
C ASP A 132 18.59 12.58 14.03
N MET A 133 18.18 11.35 13.67
CA MET A 133 17.45 10.45 14.56
C MET A 133 18.31 9.97 15.74
N ALA A 134 17.75 10.04 16.94
CA ALA A 134 18.36 9.42 18.11
C ALA A 134 18.22 7.88 18.05
N ALA A 135 19.13 7.14 18.70
CA ALA A 135 19.06 5.68 18.77
C ALA A 135 17.76 5.17 19.42
N GLU A 136 17.24 5.90 20.42
CA GLU A 136 15.94 5.57 21.01
C GLU A 136 14.80 5.82 20.02
N GLU A 137 14.91 6.85 19.18
CA GLU A 137 13.90 7.19 18.19
C GLU A 137 13.76 6.10 17.15
N THR A 138 14.86 5.55 16.63
CA THR A 138 14.82 4.43 15.68
C THR A 138 14.12 3.19 16.26
N LEU A 139 14.29 2.92 17.55
CA LEU A 139 13.58 1.84 18.24
C LEU A 139 12.07 2.13 18.32
N GLN A 140 11.70 3.37 18.68
CA GLN A 140 10.29 3.76 18.74
C GLN A 140 9.60 3.72 17.36
N LEU A 141 10.28 4.18 16.30
CA LEU A 141 9.77 4.10 14.93
C LEU A 141 9.58 2.64 14.48
N GLN A 142 10.54 1.77 14.80
CA GLN A 142 10.41 0.34 14.51
C GLN A 142 9.20 -0.28 15.24
N ARG A 143 8.99 0.09 16.52
CA ARG A 143 7.80 -0.35 17.29
C ARG A 143 6.50 0.13 16.67
N LEU A 144 6.45 1.38 16.19
CA LEU A 144 5.27 1.92 15.50
C LEU A 144 4.95 1.16 14.22
N ILE A 145 5.98 0.81 13.42
CA ILE A 145 5.78 -0.01 12.22
C ILE A 145 5.22 -1.38 12.59
N HIS A 146 5.83 -2.07 13.56
CA HIS A 146 5.34 -3.39 13.99
C HIS A 146 3.91 -3.32 14.53
N MET A 147 3.58 -2.33 15.35
CA MET A 147 2.23 -2.09 15.85
C MET A 147 1.23 -1.89 14.71
N ALA A 148 1.56 -1.08 13.70
CA ALA A 148 0.70 -0.88 12.54
C ALA A 148 0.45 -2.18 11.78
N LEU A 149 1.49 -3.01 11.59
CA LEU A 149 1.38 -4.30 10.91
C LEU A 149 0.54 -5.31 11.69
N GLU A 150 0.68 -5.34 13.02
CA GLU A 150 -0.11 -6.20 13.91
C GLU A 150 -1.59 -5.80 13.88
N ASN A 151 -1.88 -4.51 14.01
CA ASN A 151 -3.25 -3.99 14.01
C ASN A 151 -3.96 -4.20 12.66
N LEU A 152 -3.22 -4.22 11.55
CA LEU A 152 -3.76 -4.49 10.22
C LEU A 152 -3.82 -5.98 9.85
N SER A 153 -3.34 -6.89 10.71
CA SER A 153 -3.35 -8.33 10.48
C SER A 153 -4.73 -8.91 10.10
N PRO A 154 -5.84 -8.53 10.77
CA PRO A 154 -7.18 -9.03 10.40
C PRO A 154 -7.59 -8.64 8.98
N LEU A 155 -7.19 -7.43 8.55
CA LEU A 155 -7.47 -6.90 7.21
C LEU A 155 -6.58 -7.57 6.15
N PHE A 156 -5.32 -7.86 6.48
CA PHE A 156 -4.47 -8.69 5.62
C PHE A 156 -5.05 -10.09 5.38
N GLN A 157 -5.66 -10.67 6.40
CA GLN A 157 -6.33 -11.97 6.30
C GLN A 157 -7.55 -11.90 5.39
N SER A 158 -8.40 -10.86 5.49
CA SER A 158 -9.58 -10.72 4.62
C SER A 158 -9.22 -10.56 3.14
N ILE A 159 -8.08 -9.92 2.83
CA ILE A 159 -7.57 -9.77 1.46
C ILE A 159 -6.98 -11.10 0.93
N SER A 160 -6.52 -11.97 1.82
CA SER A 160 -5.80 -13.20 1.49
C SER A 160 -6.67 -14.46 1.42
N THR A 161 -7.86 -14.45 2.03
CA THR A 161 -8.77 -15.61 2.09
C THR A 161 -9.27 -16.07 0.72
N GLU A 162 -9.38 -15.15 -0.24
CA GLU A 162 -9.86 -15.41 -1.62
C GLU A 162 -8.79 -15.86 -2.62
N VAL A 163 -7.59 -16.22 -2.15
CA VAL A 163 -6.61 -16.88 -3.03
C VAL A 163 -7.16 -18.25 -3.42
N ASP A 164 -7.36 -18.42 -4.73
CA ASP A 164 -7.76 -19.65 -5.40
C ASP A 164 -6.94 -20.83 -4.85
N GLU A 165 -7.56 -21.99 -4.61
CA GLU A 165 -6.90 -23.15 -3.98
C GLU A 165 -5.61 -23.58 -4.69
N LYS A 166 -5.42 -23.19 -5.97
CA LYS A 166 -4.21 -23.40 -6.75
C LYS A 166 -2.99 -22.57 -6.31
N ASP A 167 -3.17 -21.35 -5.82
CA ASP A 167 -2.06 -20.46 -5.39
C ASP A 167 -1.69 -20.67 -3.90
N LYS A 168 -2.59 -21.26 -3.11
CA LYS A 168 -2.30 -21.68 -1.72
C LYS A 168 -1.30 -22.84 -1.64
N LEU A 169 -1.16 -23.63 -2.71
CA LEU A 169 -0.23 -24.77 -2.78
C LEU A 169 1.21 -24.39 -3.15
N THR A 170 1.43 -23.19 -3.72
CA THR A 170 2.73 -22.73 -4.22
C THR A 170 3.40 -21.67 -3.36
N LYS A 171 2.65 -20.92 -2.53
CA LYS A 171 3.21 -19.89 -1.64
C LYS A 171 3.05 -20.29 -0.18
N GLU A 172 4.13 -20.79 0.40
CA GLU A 172 4.20 -21.26 1.80
C GLU A 172 3.97 -20.14 2.86
N ASN A 173 3.78 -18.88 2.46
CA ASN A 173 3.58 -17.78 3.41
C ASN A 173 2.64 -16.67 2.85
N PRO A 174 1.46 -16.42 3.46
CA PRO A 174 0.55 -15.34 3.06
C PRO A 174 1.20 -13.95 3.01
N LEU A 175 2.25 -13.74 3.81
CA LEU A 175 2.99 -12.48 3.88
C LEU A 175 3.77 -12.17 2.60
N SER A 176 4.27 -13.19 1.89
CA SER A 176 5.01 -12.99 0.63
C SER A 176 4.08 -12.59 -0.51
N PHE A 177 2.83 -13.06 -0.49
CA PHE A 177 1.82 -12.67 -1.47
C PHE A 177 1.43 -11.20 -1.33
N LEU A 178 1.23 -10.71 -0.11
CA LEU A 178 0.91 -9.30 0.13
C LEU A 178 2.08 -8.37 -0.23
N ASP A 179 3.32 -8.81 -0.03
CA ASP A 179 4.51 -8.07 -0.46
C ASP A 179 4.58 -7.86 -1.98
N GLU A 180 4.02 -8.78 -2.77
CA GLU A 180 3.93 -8.65 -4.23
C GLU A 180 2.79 -7.72 -4.64
N LEU A 181 1.64 -7.77 -3.93
CA LEU A 181 0.49 -6.93 -4.23
C LEU A 181 0.67 -5.47 -3.77
N ILE A 182 1.45 -5.25 -2.71
CA ILE A 182 1.61 -3.95 -2.05
C ILE A 182 3.11 -3.66 -1.93
N PRO A 183 3.74 -3.08 -2.96
CA PRO A 183 5.18 -2.83 -2.96
C PRO A 183 5.65 -1.92 -1.81
N SER A 184 4.80 -0.97 -1.39
CA SER A 184 5.11 -0.09 -0.25
C SER A 184 5.11 -0.81 1.10
N LEU A 185 4.29 -1.85 1.29
CA LEU A 185 4.31 -2.70 2.47
C LEU A 185 5.64 -3.45 2.57
N ARG A 186 6.08 -4.03 1.45
CA ARG A 186 7.38 -4.70 1.35
C ARG A 186 8.53 -3.75 1.68
N LYS A 187 8.46 -2.51 1.18
CA LYS A 187 9.45 -1.47 1.47
C LYS A 187 9.44 -1.07 2.94
N LEU A 188 8.26 -0.87 3.54
CA LEU A 188 8.11 -0.50 4.95
C LEU A 188 8.62 -1.59 5.91
N ARG A 189 8.29 -2.86 5.65
CA ARG A 189 8.84 -4.00 6.41
C ARG A 189 10.35 -4.00 6.37
N ARG A 190 10.92 -3.78 5.18
CA ARG A 190 12.37 -3.69 5.04
C ARG A 190 12.96 -2.48 5.78
N LEU A 191 12.27 -1.35 5.79
CA LEU A 191 12.69 -0.18 6.57
C LEU A 191 12.73 -0.50 8.08
N ALA A 192 11.78 -1.28 8.59
CA ALA A 192 11.80 -1.74 9.98
C ALA A 192 13.06 -2.58 10.30
N ASP A 193 13.49 -3.46 9.39
CA ASP A 193 14.74 -4.22 9.55
C ASP A 193 15.97 -3.30 9.57
N LEU A 194 15.96 -2.25 8.72
CA LEU A 194 17.10 -1.34 8.58
C LEU A 194 17.39 -0.56 9.86
N PHE A 195 16.37 -0.23 10.67
CA PHE A 195 16.55 0.49 11.93
C PHE A 195 17.41 -0.25 12.97
N ASP A 196 17.41 -1.59 12.96
CA ASP A 196 18.22 -2.42 13.87
C ASP A 196 19.51 -2.95 13.21
N MET A 197 19.75 -2.58 11.95
CA MET A 197 20.84 -3.13 11.17
C MET A 197 22.12 -2.31 11.32
N PRO A 198 23.29 -2.93 11.53
CA PRO A 198 24.55 -2.20 11.57
C PRO A 198 24.91 -1.65 10.18
N LEU A 199 25.52 -0.47 10.15
CA LEU A 199 25.89 0.27 8.92
C LEU A 199 26.60 -0.58 7.85
N LYS A 200 27.54 -1.45 8.25
CA LYS A 200 28.26 -2.33 7.31
C LYS A 200 27.31 -3.30 6.61
N SER A 201 26.37 -3.88 7.35
CA SER A 201 25.38 -4.81 6.78
C SER A 201 24.45 -4.10 5.80
N ILE A 202 24.00 -2.88 6.13
CA ILE A 202 23.19 -2.05 5.22
C ILE A 202 23.94 -1.84 3.89
N THR A 203 25.23 -1.50 3.97
CA THR A 203 26.08 -1.30 2.78
C THR A 203 26.20 -2.58 1.95
N THR A 204 26.41 -3.74 2.58
CA THR A 204 26.51 -5.02 1.85
C THR A 204 25.21 -5.42 1.16
N ILE A 205 24.06 -5.12 1.76
CA ILE A 205 22.72 -5.41 1.21
C ILE A 205 22.36 -4.41 0.10
N TRP A 206 22.86 -3.18 0.17
CA TRP A 206 22.80 -2.25 -0.96
C TRP A 206 23.58 -2.79 -2.16
N GLU A 207 24.84 -3.20 -1.94
CA GLU A 207 25.71 -3.71 -3.01
C GLU A 207 25.23 -5.03 -3.62
N SER A 208 24.49 -5.85 -2.86
CA SER A 208 23.86 -7.05 -3.41
C SER A 208 22.66 -6.74 -4.33
N GLY A 209 22.17 -5.50 -4.35
CA GLY A 209 20.98 -5.07 -5.08
C GLY A 209 19.67 -5.41 -4.39
N GLU A 210 19.70 -5.99 -3.18
CA GLU A 210 18.49 -6.41 -2.46
C GLU A 210 17.61 -5.20 -2.08
N LEU A 211 18.21 -4.10 -1.61
CA LEU A 211 17.44 -2.89 -1.28
C LEU A 211 16.75 -2.29 -2.51
N VAL A 212 17.38 -2.36 -3.68
CA VAL A 212 16.80 -1.91 -4.95
C VAL A 212 15.59 -2.76 -5.33
N GLN A 213 15.69 -4.09 -5.18
CA GLN A 213 14.56 -5.02 -5.39
C GLN A 213 13.40 -4.74 -4.43
N ARG A 214 13.69 -4.25 -3.23
CA ARG A 214 12.70 -3.83 -2.23
C ARG A 214 12.15 -2.41 -2.48
N GLY A 215 12.64 -1.71 -3.50
CA GLY A 215 12.11 -0.42 -3.95
C GLY A 215 12.80 0.81 -3.34
N PHE A 216 14.00 0.66 -2.76
CA PHE A 216 14.81 1.77 -2.29
C PHE A 216 15.67 2.36 -3.41
N THR A 217 15.87 3.67 -3.36
CA THR A 217 16.78 4.43 -4.21
C THR A 217 18.08 4.74 -3.47
N SER A 218 19.17 5.02 -4.20
CA SER A 218 20.47 5.40 -3.58
C SER A 218 20.29 6.58 -2.63
N SER A 219 19.54 7.61 -3.06
CA SER A 219 19.27 8.80 -2.25
C SER A 219 18.53 8.49 -0.95
N GLU A 220 17.55 7.58 -0.96
CA GLU A 220 16.83 7.21 0.25
C GLU A 220 17.73 6.46 1.24
N VAL A 221 18.59 5.56 0.75
CA VAL A 221 19.53 4.82 1.61
C VAL A 221 20.62 5.75 2.16
N GLU A 222 21.12 6.70 1.35
CA GLU A 222 22.08 7.70 1.80
C GLU A 222 21.49 8.62 2.89
N ASN A 223 20.26 9.10 2.69
CA ASN A 223 19.58 9.96 3.66
C ASN A 223 19.30 9.19 4.95
N PHE A 224 18.80 7.96 4.85
CA PHE A 224 18.61 7.08 6.00
C PHE A 224 19.91 6.90 6.81
N ILE A 225 21.03 6.60 6.14
CA ILE A 225 22.32 6.43 6.82
C ILE A 225 22.78 7.70 7.52
N LYS A 226 22.60 8.87 6.88
CA LYS A 226 22.95 10.16 7.47
C LYS A 226 22.10 10.46 8.71
N ALA A 227 20.82 10.11 8.65
CA ALA A 227 19.86 10.35 9.73
C ALA A 227 20.08 9.42 10.93
N VAL A 228 20.42 8.14 10.72
CA VAL A 228 20.55 7.15 11.81
C VAL A 228 21.96 7.09 12.40
N PHE A 229 23.01 7.23 11.58
CA PHE A 229 24.39 7.02 12.03
C PHE A 229 25.15 8.34 12.17
N THR A 230 25.85 8.50 13.30
CA THR A 230 26.70 9.66 13.58
C THR A 230 27.87 9.79 12.61
N ASP A 231 28.39 11.02 12.44
CA ASP A 231 29.53 11.23 11.55
C ASP A 231 30.77 10.48 12.02
N SER A 232 31.25 9.58 11.17
CA SER A 232 32.42 8.76 11.42
C SER A 232 33.15 8.44 10.11
N PRO A 233 34.45 8.09 10.16
CA PRO A 233 35.17 7.64 8.97
C PRO A 233 34.48 6.45 8.28
N LEU A 234 33.93 5.53 9.07
CA LEU A 234 33.17 4.39 8.57
C LEU A 234 31.91 4.83 7.81
N ARG A 235 31.16 5.81 8.34
CA ARG A 235 29.99 6.37 7.64
C ARG A 235 30.35 6.96 6.29
N LYS A 236 31.45 7.73 6.21
CA LYS A 236 31.92 8.34 4.97
C LYS A 236 32.32 7.29 3.92
N GLU A 237 33.00 6.24 4.35
CA GLU A 237 33.37 5.11 3.48
C GLU A 237 32.12 4.40 2.93
N CYS A 238 31.16 4.05 3.79
CA CYS A 238 29.92 3.38 3.40
C CYS A 238 29.09 4.24 2.43
N LEU A 239 28.93 5.53 2.72
CA LEU A 239 28.22 6.46 1.82
C LEU A 239 28.89 6.55 0.44
N TRP A 240 30.22 6.61 0.40
CA TRP A 240 30.96 6.64 -0.87
C TRP A 240 30.73 5.36 -1.69
N ARG A 241 30.67 4.19 -1.04
CA ARG A 241 30.38 2.90 -1.70
C ARG A 241 28.97 2.87 -2.29
N ILE A 242 27.99 3.37 -1.54
CA ILE A 242 26.59 3.45 -2.00
C ILE A 242 26.49 4.33 -3.25
N GLN A 243 27.08 5.52 -3.21
CA GLN A 243 27.11 6.45 -4.34
C GLN A 243 27.84 5.92 -5.58
N SER A 244 28.90 5.13 -5.36
CA SER A 244 29.70 4.55 -6.45
C SER A 244 28.98 3.36 -7.12
N THR A 245 28.09 2.70 -6.39
CA THR A 245 27.32 1.56 -6.87
C THR A 245 26.09 2.08 -7.62
N LYS A 246 26.26 2.41 -8.89
CA LYS A 246 25.13 2.83 -9.76
C LYS A 246 24.10 1.71 -9.83
N SER A 247 22.92 1.99 -9.27
CA SER A 247 21.74 1.13 -9.31
C SER A 247 20.55 1.90 -9.85
#